data_AF-A0A2M8GJU1-F1
#
_entry.id   AF-A0A2M8GJU1-F1
#
_cell.length_a   1.000
_cell.length_b   1.000
_cell.length_c   1.000
_cell.angle_alpha   90.00
_cell.angle_beta   90.00
_cell.angle_gamma   90.00
#
_symmetry.space_group_name_H-M   'P 1'
#
loop_
_entity.id
_entity.type
_entity.pdbx_description
1 polymer ?
#
loop_
_entity_poly.entity_id
_entity_poly.type
_entity_poly.pdbx_seq_one_letter_code
_entity_poly.pdbx_strand_id
1 'polypeptide(L)'
;MDDIQKMFQMLVNGQSTMRGDLLARIDKLDKKLSDRMDGLDKKMDKGFKGVNDRIDKLGKSLAYLEDDAPTSDEFDNLEVKVAKIEQILAVA
;
A
#
# COMPACT_ATOMS: atom_id res chain seq x y z
N MET A 1 -61.07 -11.69 26.47
CA MET A 1 -60.06 -10.95 25.67
C MET A 1 -60.81 -10.28 24.54
N ASP A 2 -60.97 -8.97 24.64
CA ASP A 2 -61.63 -8.14 23.62
C ASP A 2 -60.78 -8.07 22.34
N ASP A 3 -61.41 -7.84 21.18
CA ASP A 3 -60.72 -7.90 19.89
C ASP A 3 -59.65 -6.80 19.74
N ILE A 4 -59.86 -5.65 20.40
CA ILE A 4 -58.86 -4.57 20.49
C ILE A 4 -57.60 -5.06 21.21
N GLN A 5 -57.73 -5.86 22.28
CA GLN A 5 -56.59 -6.40 23.01
C GLN A 5 -55.79 -7.38 22.15
N LYS A 6 -56.46 -8.21 21.34
CA LYS A 6 -55.79 -9.14 20.41
C LYS A 6 -55.02 -8.38 19.34
N MET A 7 -55.62 -7.36 18.73
CA MET A 7 -54.96 -6.52 17.74
C MET A 7 -53.74 -5.81 18.31
N PHE A 8 -53.86 -5.26 19.52
CA PHE A 8 -52.73 -4.64 20.22
C PHE A 8 -51.60 -5.65 20.47
N GLN A 9 -51.92 -6.86 20.96
CA GLN A 9 -50.93 -7.90 21.18
C GLN A 9 -50.22 -8.31 19.88
N MET A 10 -50.96 -8.44 18.77
CA MET A 10 -50.39 -8.75 17.46
C MET A 10 -49.43 -7.65 16.98
N LEU A 11 -49.79 -6.37 17.15
CA LEU A 11 -48.94 -5.24 16.80
C LEU A 11 -47.65 -5.23 17.63
N VAL A 12 -47.75 -5.41 18.94
CA VAL A 12 -46.58 -5.46 19.85
C VAL A 12 -45.65 -6.62 19.50
N ASN A 13 -46.21 -7.81 19.23
CA ASN A 13 -45.43 -8.97 18.81
C ASN A 13 -44.75 -8.71 17.46
N GLY A 14 -45.48 -8.16 16.48
CA GLY A 14 -44.93 -7.81 15.18
C GLY A 14 -43.79 -6.79 15.26
N GLN A 15 -43.95 -5.75 16.08
CA GLN A 15 -42.88 -4.77 16.34
C GLN A 15 -41.66 -5.40 17.00
N SER A 16 -41.87 -6.32 17.94
CA SER A 16 -40.78 -7.02 18.64
C SER A 16 -39.97 -7.88 17.68
N THR A 17 -40.63 -8.64 16.80
CA THR A 17 -39.98 -9.44 15.75
C THR A 17 -39.21 -8.56 14.77
N MET A 18 -39.82 -7.47 14.28
CA MET A 18 -39.16 -6.53 13.36
C MET A 18 -37.91 -5.91 13.98
N ARG A 19 -37.96 -5.53 15.27
CA ARG A 19 -36.79 -5.03 15.99
C ARG A 19 -35.69 -6.08 16.07
N GLY A 20 -36.03 -7.33 16.39
CA GLY A 20 -35.07 -8.44 16.42
C GLY A 20 -34.38 -8.66 15.07
N ASP A 21 -35.15 -8.68 13.99
CA ASP A 21 -34.62 -8.85 12.64
C ASP A 21 -33.71 -7.70 12.20
N LEU A 22 -34.06 -6.46 12.56
CA LEU A 22 -33.24 -5.28 12.28
C LEU A 22 -31.92 -5.32 13.04
N LEU A 23 -31.94 -5.66 14.33
CA LEU A 23 -30.73 -5.81 15.14
C LEU A 23 -29.81 -6.88 14.55
N ALA A 24 -30.36 -8.05 14.19
CA ALA A 24 -29.58 -9.12 13.58
C ALA A 24 -28.97 -8.72 12.22
N ARG A 25 -29.63 -7.86 11.44
CA ARG A 25 -29.08 -7.31 10.19
C ARG A 25 -27.97 -6.30 10.46
N ILE A 26 -28.13 -5.45 11.48
CA ILE A 26 -27.11 -4.49 11.91
C ILE A 26 -25.85 -5.23 12.37
N ASP A 27 -25.98 -6.25 13.21
CA ASP A 27 -24.84 -7.04 13.70
C ASP A 27 -24.07 -7.73 12.55
N LYS A 28 -24.82 -8.24 11.55
CA LYS A 28 -24.20 -8.84 10.35
C LYS A 28 -23.47 -7.80 9.50
N LEU A 29 -24.02 -6.59 9.38
CA LEU A 29 -23.37 -5.51 8.64
C LEU A 29 -22.12 -5.02 9.37
N ASP A 30 -22.19 -4.85 10.68
CA ASP A 30 -21.07 -4.46 11.53
C ASP A 30 -19.90 -5.43 11.37
N LYS A 31 -20.15 -6.73 11.57
CA LYS A 31 -19.15 -7.78 11.37
C LYS A 31 -18.54 -7.76 9.97
N LYS A 32 -19.37 -7.62 8.93
CA LYS A 32 -18.88 -7.56 7.54
C LYS A 32 -18.01 -6.34 7.28
N LEU A 33 -18.32 -5.20 7.91
CA LEU A 33 -17.51 -3.99 7.79
C LEU A 33 -16.19 -4.15 8.52
N SER A 34 -16.18 -4.67 9.75
CA SER A 34 -14.96 -4.98 10.50
C SER A 34 -14.03 -5.92 9.70
N ASP A 35 -14.56 -7.04 9.18
CA ASP A 35 -13.78 -7.99 8.38
C ASP A 35 -13.17 -7.34 7.13
N ARG A 36 -13.89 -6.40 6.49
CA ARG A 36 -13.40 -5.65 5.33
C ARG A 36 -12.31 -4.67 5.73
N MET A 37 -12.44 -3.98 6.85
CA MET A 37 -11.43 -3.05 7.37
C MET A 37 -10.14 -3.79 7.69
N ASP A 38 -10.20 -4.89 8.44
CA ASP A 38 -9.05 -5.75 8.73
C ASP A 38 -8.36 -6.26 7.44
N GLY A 39 -9.17 -6.60 6.43
CA GLY A 39 -8.68 -7.00 5.12
C GLY A 39 -7.95 -5.89 4.37
N LEU A 40 -8.40 -4.64 4.49
CA LEU A 40 -7.74 -3.48 3.90
C LEU A 40 -6.43 -3.17 4.62
N ASP A 41 -6.42 -3.19 5.95
CA ASP A 41 -5.21 -2.93 6.75
C ASP A 41 -4.10 -3.92 6.41
N LYS A 42 -4.42 -5.21 6.31
CA LYS A 42 -3.46 -6.25 5.91
C LYS A 42 -2.93 -6.05 4.48
N LYS A 43 -3.78 -5.62 3.55
CA LYS A 43 -3.36 -5.35 2.15
C LYS A 43 -2.46 -4.13 2.09
N MET A 44 -2.78 -3.09 2.85
CA MET A 44 -2.03 -1.86 2.91
C MET A 44 -0.64 -2.08 3.53
N ASP A 45 -0.55 -2.79 4.66
CA ASP A 45 0.73 -3.16 5.30
C ASP A 45 1.63 -3.97 4.34
N LYS A 46 1.06 -4.96 3.65
CA LYS A 46 1.80 -5.73 2.62
C LYS A 46 2.27 -4.84 1.46
N GLY A 47 1.43 -3.92 1.01
CA GLY A 47 1.76 -2.96 -0.05
C GLY A 47 2.94 -2.07 0.35
N PHE A 48 2.89 -1.47 1.55
CA PHE A 48 3.98 -0.62 2.05
C PHE A 48 5.28 -1.39 2.26
N LYS A 49 5.23 -2.61 2.81
CA LYS A 49 6.42 -3.47 2.91
C LYS A 49 7.05 -3.73 1.54
N GLY A 50 6.25 -4.08 0.53
CA GLY A 50 6.75 -4.30 -0.82
C GLY A 50 7.35 -3.05 -1.46
N VAL A 51 6.83 -1.85 -1.14
CA VAL A 51 7.42 -0.58 -1.59
C VAL A 51 8.76 -0.33 -0.89
N ASN A 52 8.82 -0.49 0.43
CA ASN A 52 10.05 -0.31 1.20
C ASN A 52 11.15 -1.26 0.72
N ASP A 53 10.85 -2.55 0.50
CA ASP A 53 11.83 -3.51 -0.02
C ASP A 53 12.39 -3.11 -1.40
N ARG A 54 11.57 -2.46 -2.24
CA ARG A 54 12.01 -1.96 -3.55
C ARG A 54 12.89 -0.72 -3.39
N ILE A 55 12.53 0.19 -2.48
CA ILE A 55 13.32 1.37 -2.16
C ILE A 55 14.69 0.95 -1.62
N ASP A 56 14.74 -0.02 -0.70
CA ASP A 56 16.00 -0.54 -0.14
C ASP A 56 16.90 -1.14 -1.21
N LYS A 57 16.34 -1.89 -2.16
CA LYS A 57 17.09 -2.45 -3.29
C LYS A 57 17.64 -1.35 -4.18
N LEU A 58 16.82 -0.35 -4.52
CA LEU A 58 17.25 0.79 -5.32
C LEU A 58 18.34 1.60 -4.62
N GLY A 59 18.20 1.84 -3.32
CA GLY A 59 19.22 2.53 -2.52
C GLY A 59 20.56 1.81 -2.54
N LYS A 60 20.56 0.47 -2.41
CA LYS A 60 21.78 -0.34 -2.55
C LYS A 60 22.38 -0.25 -3.95
N SER A 61 21.57 -0.37 -4.99
CA SER A 61 22.04 -0.26 -6.38
C SER A 61 22.63 1.12 -6.69
N LEU A 62 22.02 2.19 -6.18
CA LEU A 62 22.56 3.54 -6.31
C LEU A 62 23.89 3.69 -5.58
N ALA A 63 24.01 3.17 -4.37
CA ALA A 63 25.28 3.21 -3.62
C ALA A 63 26.42 2.48 -4.37
N TYR A 64 26.15 1.32 -4.97
CA TYR A 64 27.15 0.63 -5.81
C TYR A 64 27.53 1.44 -7.05
N LEU A 65 26.55 2.08 -7.71
CA LEU A 65 26.83 2.92 -8.86
C LEU A 65 27.62 4.17 -8.48
N GLU A 66 27.36 4.78 -7.33
CA GLU A 66 28.12 5.94 -6.84
C GLU A 66 29.58 5.57 -6.48
N ASP A 67 29.85 4.33 -6.05
CA ASP A 67 31.20 3.86 -5.72
C ASP A 67 32.02 3.50 -6.98
N ASP A 68 31.36 2.90 -7.99
CA ASP A 68 32.03 2.46 -9.23
C ASP A 68 31.99 3.50 -10.38
N ALA A 69 31.18 4.56 -10.28
CA ALA A 69 31.10 5.58 -11.32
C ALA A 69 32.21 6.63 -11.14
N PRO A 70 33.02 6.89 -12.20
CA PRO A 70 33.96 8.00 -12.16
C PRO A 70 33.20 9.31 -11.96
N THR A 71 33.76 10.16 -11.11
CA THR A 71 33.25 11.53 -10.94
C THR A 71 33.40 12.32 -12.25
N SER A 72 32.62 13.39 -12.41
CA SER A 72 32.74 14.28 -13.59
C SER A 72 34.19 14.78 -13.74
N ASP A 73 34.83 15.15 -12.63
CA ASP A 73 36.21 15.64 -12.62
C ASP A 73 37.22 14.57 -13.07
N GLU A 74 37.02 13.30 -12.68
CA GLU A 74 37.86 12.20 -13.15
C GLU A 74 37.68 11.94 -14.65
N PHE A 75 36.46 12.09 -15.16
CA PHE A 75 36.15 11.96 -16.58
C PHE A 75 36.82 13.07 -17.42
N ASP A 76 36.72 14.33 -16.97
CA ASP A 76 37.38 15.48 -17.61
C ASP A 76 38.92 15.30 -17.64
N ASN A 77 39.48 14.81 -16.53
CA ASN A 77 40.92 14.52 -16.45
C ASN A 77 41.33 13.37 -17.38
N LEU A 78 40.49 12.35 -17.55
CA LEU A 78 40.71 11.26 -18.50
C LEU A 78 40.69 11.78 -19.94
N GLU A 79 39.75 12.65 -20.29
CA GLU A 79 39.65 13.25 -21.62
C GLU A 79 40.94 14.01 -21.98
N VAL A 80 41.47 14.81 -21.06
CA VAL A 80 42.75 15.51 -21.25
C VAL A 80 43.92 14.53 -21.43
N LYS A 81 43.95 13.42 -20.67
CA LYS A 81 45.00 12.41 -20.81
C LYS A 81 44.93 11.69 -22.15
N VAL A 82 43.72 11.35 -22.60
CA VAL A 82 43.48 10.70 -23.90
C VAL A 82 43.94 11.62 -25.03
N ALA A 83 43.53 12.90 -25.02
CA ALA A 83 43.94 13.88 -26.04
C ALA A 83 45.46 14.00 -26.16
N LYS A 84 46.19 14.00 -25.03
CA LYS A 84 47.66 14.02 -25.02
C LYS A 84 48.26 12.76 -25.64
N ILE A 85 47.73 11.58 -25.34
CA ILE A 85 48.21 10.31 -25.89
C ILE A 85 47.96 10.24 -27.40
N GLU A 86 46.76 10.63 -27.85
CA GLU A 86 46.41 10.69 -29.27
C GLU A 86 47.35 11.62 -30.04
N GLN A 87 47.66 12.79 -29.47
CA GLN A 87 48.62 13.71 -30.07
C GLN A 87 50.00 13.07 -30.19
N ILE A 88 50.50 12.38 -29.17
CA ILE A 88 51.80 11.70 -29.20
C ILE A 88 51.83 10.61 -30.27
N LEU A 89 50.78 9.78 -30.34
CA LEU A 89 50.68 8.68 -31.31
C LEU A 89 50.55 9.18 -32.75
N ALA A 90 49.98 10.37 -32.97
CA ALA A 90 49.88 10.96 -34.31
C ALA A 90 51.22 11.46 -34.85
N VAL A 91 52.25 11.63 -34.01
CA VAL A 91 53.60 12.08 -34.43
C VAL A 91 54.65 10.96 -34.29
N ALA A 92 54.26 9.75 -33.88
CA ALA A 92 55.11 8.56 -33.76
C ALA A 92 55.02 7.68 -35.01
#